data_AF-A0A1I2DJ02-F1
#
_entry.id   AF-A0A1I2DJ02-F1
#
_cell.length_a   1.000
_cell.length_b   1.000
_cell.length_c   1.000
_cell.angle_alpha   90.00
_cell.angle_beta   90.00
_cell.angle_gamma   90.00
#
_symmetry.space_group_name_H-M   'P 1'
#
loop_
_entity.id
_entity.type
_entity.pdbx_description
1 polymer ?
#
loop_
_entity_poly.entity_id
_entity_poly.type
_entity_poly.pdbx_seq_one_letter_code
_entity_poly.pdbx_strand_id
1 'polypeptide(L)'
;MNMKLDGASAPRILPELDPQVVARANANALPSAHTSTPQLPYSPHADMAAYRLPDGGGDSSGKHASDDEIKKTASDILGTGDRFLIADDYDSRMVRFSQEMARLDTDSRARLVQQLLSKDHGAMQSWMKLDILDRMHNEGRTDDAGYAAVADGFAQAYTSGRIDQGKAEGFLQIPSLSERAPALLDQQWKQVRNFLAAGGSSPAMQGFREQFAGKLLADGHGPHAAGIAMQIAADSGDPGMAARVFAAVPADKRDAALQAIGQSSIGFQNSLGAVDGLKNPLSVLIDSVAQLPASKDGDAMAVQIARYASSANHEIFYDMYSDKPLGPLSASLTHLLAGEHGKAVLDELGNWDESGVPGKDGHAMQFGENAMELGNLLRLTVFNPDNKESAAAMKTITAWSQLRNEIANSGQPKDGVSVSDARSQLGMLGGAAMDAMQQAKIDSDQRAAANEKLVGFVVDVALSAVPGGGTVSGVVGPQLKGVFGNNPKLDGVIDEALKGADTLSTAQTDALKKKLTDSLNGDQQALETFRLNASNFIKNSVLEGLPVNGPMASQDMVKSYIQDVLDNIDDNRK
;
A
#
# COMPACT_ATOMS: atom_id res chain seq x y z
N MET A 1 42.92 -37.73 10.46
CA MET A 1 43.82 -37.22 11.53
C MET A 1 44.47 -35.95 11.03
N ASN A 2 44.41 -34.76 11.64
CA ASN A 2 43.79 -34.32 12.89
C ASN A 2 43.48 -32.81 12.76
N MET A 3 42.36 -32.42 13.35
CA MET A 3 41.94 -31.05 13.65
C MET A 3 42.94 -30.31 14.53
N LYS A 4 42.94 -28.98 14.45
CA LYS A 4 42.95 -28.12 15.65
C LYS A 4 42.21 -26.81 15.38
N LEU A 5 41.06 -26.68 16.06
CA LEU A 5 40.38 -25.43 16.39
C LEU A 5 41.18 -24.73 17.51
N ASP A 6 41.26 -23.40 17.45
CA ASP A 6 40.91 -22.47 18.54
C ASP A 6 41.45 -21.06 18.25
N GLY A 7 40.59 -20.06 18.43
CA GLY A 7 40.92 -18.65 18.28
C GLY A 7 39.68 -17.77 18.25
N ALA A 8 39.04 -17.60 19.41
CA ALA A 8 37.88 -16.74 19.64
C ALA A 8 38.04 -15.34 19.01
N SER A 9 37.11 -14.97 18.14
CA SER A 9 36.95 -13.59 17.68
C SER A 9 35.88 -12.91 18.52
N ALA A 10 36.29 -11.84 19.20
CA ALA A 10 35.46 -10.97 20.02
C ALA A 10 34.19 -10.47 19.29
N PRO A 11 33.09 -10.15 20.00
CA PRO A 11 31.92 -9.55 19.40
C PRO A 11 32.29 -8.21 18.74
N ARG A 12 31.97 -8.06 17.46
CA ARG A 12 32.01 -6.78 16.75
C ARG A 12 31.07 -5.82 17.50
N ILE A 13 31.67 -4.81 18.11
CA ILE A 13 30.98 -3.61 18.56
C ILE A 13 30.21 -3.05 17.35
N LEU A 14 28.89 -2.92 17.50
CA LEU A 14 28.00 -2.30 16.53
C LEU A 14 28.58 -0.96 16.09
N PRO A 15 28.62 -0.63 14.78
CA PRO A 15 28.94 0.73 14.38
C PRO A 15 27.86 1.67 14.93
N GLU A 16 28.29 2.74 15.59
CA GLU A 16 27.44 3.90 15.87
C GLU A 16 26.67 4.26 14.59
N LEU A 17 25.35 4.43 14.72
CA LEU A 17 24.46 4.85 13.64
C LEU A 17 25.06 6.07 12.93
N ASP A 18 25.20 5.98 11.61
CA ASP A 18 25.73 7.06 10.77
C ASP A 18 25.00 8.38 11.07
N PRO A 19 25.71 9.45 11.48
CA PRO A 19 25.12 10.76 11.75
C PRO A 19 24.30 11.31 10.57
N GLN A 20 24.60 10.89 9.33
CA GLN A 20 23.81 11.26 8.16
C GLN A 20 22.44 10.57 8.13
N VAL A 21 22.32 9.33 8.60
CA VAL A 21 21.02 8.63 8.71
C VAL A 21 20.13 9.33 9.75
N VAL A 22 20.72 9.77 10.87
CA VAL A 22 20.03 10.51 11.93
C VAL A 22 19.56 11.90 11.48
N ALA A 23 20.39 12.61 10.69
CA ALA A 23 20.01 13.90 10.11
C ALA A 23 18.92 13.76 9.02
N ARG A 24 18.96 12.69 8.21
CA ARG A 24 18.00 12.42 7.13
C ARG A 24 16.61 12.03 7.65
N ALA A 25 16.54 11.29 8.75
CA ALA A 25 15.28 10.92 9.40
C ALA A 25 14.48 12.13 9.92
N ASN A 26 15.16 13.21 10.34
CA ASN A 26 14.52 14.40 10.90
C ASN A 26 14.31 15.54 9.88
N ALA A 27 15.11 15.61 8.79
CA ALA A 27 15.02 16.71 7.82
C ALA A 27 13.77 16.63 6.91
N ASN A 28 13.20 15.43 6.71
CA ASN A 28 12.05 15.23 5.81
C ASN A 28 10.68 15.32 6.53
N ALA A 29 10.66 15.58 7.83
CA ALA A 29 9.44 15.97 8.55
C ALA A 29 9.18 17.47 8.33
N LEU A 30 8.67 17.86 7.17
CA LEU A 30 8.27 19.24 6.89
C LEU A 30 7.08 19.66 7.81
N PRO A 31 7.04 20.92 8.28
CA PRO A 31 5.91 21.43 9.06
C PRO A 31 4.64 21.51 8.20
N SER A 32 3.52 21.11 8.79
CA SER A 32 2.18 21.05 8.20
C SER A 32 1.82 22.30 7.40
N ALA A 33 1.56 22.15 6.10
CA ALA A 33 1.02 23.21 5.27
C ALA A 33 -0.50 23.30 5.49
N HIS A 34 -0.95 24.44 6.04
CA HIS A 34 -2.36 24.81 6.10
C HIS A 34 -2.89 25.08 4.68
N THR A 35 -3.87 24.29 4.22
CA THR A 35 -4.70 24.66 3.06
C THR A 35 -6.16 24.75 3.50
N SER A 36 -6.66 25.98 3.49
CA SER A 36 -8.05 26.33 3.73
C SER A 36 -8.95 25.76 2.63
N THR A 37 -9.90 24.90 2.96
CA THR A 37 -10.98 24.50 2.04
C THR A 37 -12.33 25.12 2.45
N PRO A 38 -13.19 25.51 1.48
CA PRO A 38 -14.45 26.19 1.76
C PRO A 38 -15.51 25.23 2.31
N GLN A 39 -16.25 25.67 3.33
CA GLN A 39 -17.39 24.96 3.91
C GLN A 39 -18.56 24.88 2.92
N LEU A 40 -19.09 23.67 2.70
CA LEU A 40 -20.46 23.45 2.22
C LEU A 40 -21.32 22.83 3.34
N PRO A 41 -22.61 23.15 3.43
CA PRO A 41 -23.44 22.79 4.58
C PRO A 41 -24.16 21.43 4.44
N TYR A 42 -24.50 20.86 5.61
CA TYR A 42 -25.64 19.94 5.87
C TYR A 42 -25.41 18.43 5.61
N SER A 43 -25.97 17.44 6.32
CA SER A 43 -26.53 17.21 7.67
C SER A 43 -26.36 15.71 7.97
N PRO A 44 -26.30 15.26 9.24
CA PRO A 44 -25.82 13.93 9.59
C PRO A 44 -26.97 12.99 9.93
N HIS A 45 -27.34 12.05 9.07
CA HIS A 45 -28.03 10.81 9.48
C HIS A 45 -27.91 9.75 8.37
N ALA A 46 -27.01 8.80 8.54
CA ALA A 46 -27.11 7.49 7.92
C ALA A 46 -26.63 6.45 8.93
N ASP A 47 -27.58 5.63 9.37
CA ASP A 47 -27.46 4.60 10.38
C ASP A 47 -26.32 3.62 10.10
N MET A 48 -25.34 3.59 10.99
CA MET A 48 -24.43 2.46 11.15
C MET A 48 -25.20 1.31 11.79
N ALA A 49 -25.83 0.48 10.96
CA ALA A 49 -26.41 -0.77 11.39
C ALA A 49 -25.34 -1.63 12.08
N ALA A 50 -25.61 -1.96 13.34
CA ALA A 50 -24.74 -2.68 14.25
C ALA A 50 -24.22 -4.00 13.65
N TYR A 51 -22.93 -4.04 13.34
CA TYR A 51 -22.18 -5.30 13.29
C TYR A 51 -21.97 -5.76 14.74
N ARG A 52 -22.85 -6.67 15.17
CA ARG A 52 -22.72 -7.37 16.44
C ARG A 52 -21.60 -8.38 16.31
N LEU A 53 -20.44 -8.10 16.93
CA LEU A 53 -19.38 -9.09 17.10
C LEU A 53 -19.97 -10.33 17.82
N PRO A 54 -19.61 -11.56 17.40
CA PRO A 54 -20.09 -12.78 18.06
C PRO A 54 -19.52 -12.88 19.48
N ASP A 55 -20.35 -13.37 20.41
CA ASP A 55 -20.00 -13.60 21.80
C ASP A 55 -18.71 -14.43 21.95
N GLY A 56 -17.85 -13.95 22.86
CA GLY A 56 -16.46 -14.35 23.00
C GLY A 56 -16.24 -15.82 23.38
N GLY A 57 -15.29 -16.43 22.67
CA GLY A 57 -14.59 -17.64 23.07
C GLY A 57 -13.09 -17.39 23.00
N GLY A 58 -12.53 -16.73 24.01
CA GLY A 58 -11.09 -16.59 24.23
C GLY A 58 -10.70 -17.40 25.47
N ASP A 59 -9.63 -18.19 25.37
CA ASP A 59 -9.16 -19.20 26.33
C ASP A 59 -9.35 -18.84 27.82
N SER A 60 -10.08 -19.71 28.53
CA SER A 60 -10.71 -19.51 29.84
C SER A 60 -9.98 -20.20 30.99
N SER A 61 -8.66 -20.39 30.90
CA SER A 61 -7.92 -21.25 31.85
C SER A 61 -7.63 -20.60 33.22
N GLY A 62 -7.86 -19.29 33.38
CA GLY A 62 -7.70 -18.56 34.63
C GLY A 62 -8.91 -18.62 35.56
N LYS A 63 -8.72 -18.22 36.83
CA LYS A 63 -9.82 -18.13 37.79
C LYS A 63 -10.71 -16.93 37.47
N HIS A 64 -12.02 -17.17 37.35
CA HIS A 64 -13.01 -16.10 37.41
C HIS A 64 -13.15 -15.61 38.86
N ALA A 65 -12.83 -14.34 39.12
CA ALA A 65 -12.89 -13.75 40.46
C ALA A 65 -14.21 -13.00 40.69
N SER A 66 -14.73 -13.06 41.91
CA SER A 66 -15.86 -12.21 42.32
C SER A 66 -15.44 -10.75 42.47
N ASP A 67 -16.39 -9.81 42.46
CA ASP A 67 -16.08 -8.38 42.60
C ASP A 67 -15.38 -8.03 43.92
N ASP A 68 -15.71 -8.74 45.01
CA ASP A 68 -15.06 -8.54 46.31
C ASP A 68 -13.64 -9.09 46.31
N GLU A 69 -13.39 -10.19 45.60
CA GLU A 69 -12.02 -10.68 45.37
C GLU A 69 -11.22 -9.68 44.55
N ILE A 70 -11.79 -9.11 43.48
CA ILE A 70 -11.13 -8.08 42.67
C ILE A 70 -10.78 -6.83 43.51
N LYS A 71 -11.71 -6.34 44.34
CA LYS A 71 -11.46 -5.19 45.24
C LYS A 71 -10.36 -5.47 46.25
N LYS A 72 -10.34 -6.68 46.81
CA LYS A 72 -9.33 -7.12 47.76
C LYS A 72 -7.96 -7.20 47.07
N THR A 73 -7.87 -7.92 45.95
CA THR A 73 -6.64 -8.04 45.16
C THR A 73 -6.09 -6.68 44.75
N ALA A 74 -6.93 -5.75 44.30
CA ALA A 74 -6.50 -4.40 43.97
C ALA A 74 -5.92 -3.65 45.18
N SER A 75 -6.53 -3.79 46.36
CA SER A 75 -6.02 -3.17 47.59
C SER A 75 -4.70 -3.80 48.05
N ASP A 76 -4.56 -5.11 47.92
CA ASP A 76 -3.34 -5.85 48.24
C ASP A 76 -2.18 -5.44 47.30
N ILE A 77 -2.46 -5.24 46.00
CA ILE A 77 -1.48 -4.71 45.04
C ILE A 77 -1.06 -3.30 45.42
N LEU A 78 -2.01 -2.40 45.68
CA LEU A 78 -1.68 -1.00 46.02
C LEU A 78 -0.90 -0.89 47.34
N GLY A 79 -1.20 -1.75 48.32
CA GLY A 79 -0.42 -1.86 49.57
C GLY A 79 0.95 -2.54 49.40
N THR A 80 1.24 -3.15 48.24
CA THR A 80 2.55 -3.70 47.95
C THR A 80 3.51 -2.58 47.52
N GLY A 81 4.72 -2.60 48.07
CA GLY A 81 5.75 -1.61 47.79
C GLY A 81 5.59 -0.28 48.54
N ASP A 82 4.41 -0.03 49.12
CA ASP A 82 4.17 1.14 49.97
C ASP A 82 4.99 1.01 51.26
N ARG A 83 5.95 1.92 51.43
CA ARG A 83 6.80 1.99 52.61
C ARG A 83 6.57 3.33 53.29
N PHE A 84 5.85 3.30 54.41
CA PHE A 84 5.69 4.46 55.28
C PHE A 84 7.07 5.09 55.58
N LEU A 85 7.27 6.34 55.15
CA LEU A 85 8.50 7.16 55.27
C LEU A 85 9.65 6.90 54.28
N ILE A 86 9.50 6.01 53.28
CA ILE A 86 10.51 5.76 52.22
C ILE A 86 9.86 5.97 50.84
N ALA A 87 10.68 6.17 49.80
CA ALA A 87 10.21 6.14 48.42
C ALA A 87 9.50 4.81 48.09
N ASP A 88 8.39 4.91 47.36
CA ASP A 88 7.54 3.80 46.97
C ASP A 88 8.28 2.81 46.05
N ASP A 89 8.08 1.50 46.26
CA ASP A 89 8.67 0.42 45.47
C ASP A 89 7.70 -0.01 44.35
N TYR A 90 7.67 0.80 43.29
CA TYR A 90 6.84 0.57 42.10
C TYR A 90 7.14 -0.75 41.39
N ASP A 91 8.37 -1.23 41.45
CA ASP A 91 8.79 -2.48 40.83
C ASP A 91 8.13 -3.68 41.52
N SER A 92 8.19 -3.72 42.86
CA SER A 92 7.50 -4.77 43.63
C SER A 92 6.00 -4.76 43.41
N ARG A 93 5.40 -3.57 43.23
CA ARG A 93 3.97 -3.44 42.89
C ARG A 93 3.66 -4.01 41.50
N MET A 94 4.46 -3.70 40.48
CA MET A 94 4.29 -4.22 39.13
C MET A 94 4.44 -5.75 39.09
N VAL A 95 5.43 -6.32 39.79
CA VAL A 95 5.62 -7.78 39.90
C VAL A 95 4.41 -8.43 40.58
N ARG A 96 3.88 -7.83 41.65
CA ARG A 96 2.68 -8.35 42.31
C ARG A 96 1.46 -8.30 41.39
N PHE A 97 1.30 -7.20 40.65
CA PHE A 97 0.24 -7.04 39.66
C PHE A 97 0.31 -8.11 38.57
N SER A 98 1.48 -8.33 37.94
CA SER A 98 1.63 -9.33 36.88
C SER A 98 1.33 -10.76 37.37
N GLN A 99 1.77 -11.11 38.58
CA GLN A 99 1.48 -12.40 39.20
C GLN A 99 -0.02 -12.64 39.45
N GLU A 100 -0.76 -11.62 39.88
CA GLU A 100 -2.19 -11.74 40.08
C GLU A 100 -2.95 -11.80 38.75
N MET A 101 -2.52 -11.03 37.73
CA MET A 101 -3.10 -11.09 36.39
C MET A 101 -2.98 -12.49 35.77
N ALA A 102 -1.83 -13.16 35.95
CA ALA A 102 -1.59 -14.52 35.45
C ALA A 102 -2.58 -15.56 35.99
N ARG A 103 -3.11 -15.35 37.20
CA ARG A 103 -4.04 -16.29 37.85
C ARG A 103 -5.50 -16.09 37.44
N LEU A 104 -5.82 -14.93 36.86
CA LEU A 104 -7.18 -14.52 36.53
C LEU A 104 -7.54 -14.90 35.10
N ASP A 105 -8.83 -15.09 34.84
CA ASP A 105 -9.37 -15.12 33.48
C ASP A 105 -9.39 -13.72 32.84
N THR A 106 -9.62 -13.65 31.52
CA THR A 106 -9.55 -12.39 30.75
C THR A 106 -10.53 -11.32 31.24
N ASP A 107 -11.75 -11.68 31.63
CA ASP A 107 -12.72 -10.71 32.18
C ASP A 107 -12.28 -10.18 33.56
N SER A 108 -11.83 -11.07 34.44
CA SER A 108 -11.36 -10.70 35.77
C SER A 108 -10.09 -9.84 35.71
N ARG A 109 -9.19 -10.09 34.74
CA ARG A 109 -8.03 -9.23 34.46
C ARG A 109 -8.46 -7.79 34.13
N ALA A 110 -9.44 -7.63 33.24
CA ALA A 110 -9.96 -6.30 32.87
C ALA A 110 -10.67 -5.60 34.04
N ARG A 111 -11.44 -6.35 34.84
CA ARG A 111 -12.06 -5.83 36.08
C ARG A 111 -11.01 -5.40 37.10
N LEU A 112 -9.90 -6.14 37.25
CA LEU A 112 -8.80 -5.77 38.12
C LEU A 112 -8.12 -4.47 37.67
N VAL A 113 -7.82 -4.34 36.39
CA VAL A 113 -7.25 -3.11 35.81
C VAL A 113 -8.15 -1.90 36.09
N GLN A 114 -9.45 -2.00 35.84
CA GLN A 114 -10.40 -0.92 36.15
C GLN A 114 -10.43 -0.60 37.65
N GLN A 115 -10.47 -1.62 38.51
CA GLN A 115 -10.53 -1.42 39.95
C GLN A 115 -9.27 -0.72 40.47
N LEU A 116 -8.10 -1.04 39.93
CA LEU A 116 -6.85 -0.35 40.22
C LEU A 116 -6.91 1.12 39.79
N LEU A 117 -7.31 1.41 38.55
CA LEU A 117 -7.42 2.79 38.04
C LEU A 117 -8.48 3.63 38.78
N SER A 118 -9.51 3.00 39.34
CA SER A 118 -10.51 3.67 40.18
C SER A 118 -9.98 4.04 41.57
N LYS A 119 -9.07 3.23 42.12
CA LYS A 119 -8.49 3.42 43.47
C LYS A 119 -7.24 4.31 43.43
N ASP A 120 -6.49 4.20 42.35
CA ASP A 120 -5.27 4.96 42.09
C ASP A 120 -5.35 5.58 40.69
N HIS A 121 -5.87 6.80 40.62
CA HIS A 121 -5.95 7.56 39.37
C HIS A 121 -4.57 7.91 38.79
N GLY A 122 -3.51 7.85 39.60
CA GLY A 122 -2.14 8.13 39.19
C GLY A 122 -1.38 6.90 38.69
N ALA A 123 -1.96 5.69 38.75
CA ALA A 123 -1.24 4.42 38.50
C ALA A 123 -0.48 4.42 37.17
N MET A 124 -1.13 4.83 36.07
CA MET A 124 -0.52 4.87 34.72
C MET A 124 0.59 5.93 34.59
N GLN A 125 0.67 6.88 35.52
CA GLN A 125 1.70 7.93 35.56
C GLN A 125 2.81 7.63 36.58
N SER A 126 2.64 6.61 37.43
CA SER A 126 3.58 6.24 38.48
C SER A 126 4.19 4.85 38.25
N TRP A 127 3.44 3.78 38.53
CA TRP A 127 3.94 2.41 38.61
C TRP A 127 3.42 1.49 37.51
N MET A 128 2.22 1.74 36.97
CA MET A 128 1.61 0.93 35.92
C MET A 128 2.06 1.41 34.55
N LYS A 129 3.36 1.29 34.26
CA LYS A 129 3.97 1.72 33.01
C LYS A 129 4.62 0.56 32.26
N LEU A 130 4.64 0.67 30.93
CA LEU A 130 5.24 -0.35 30.08
C LEU A 130 6.75 -0.50 30.34
N ASP A 131 7.49 0.59 30.56
CA ASP A 131 8.93 0.55 30.84
C ASP A 131 9.26 -0.21 32.14
N ILE A 132 8.41 -0.07 33.17
CA ILE A 132 8.54 -0.82 34.42
C ILE A 132 8.21 -2.29 34.18
N LEU A 133 7.10 -2.61 33.50
CA LEU A 133 6.72 -3.99 33.19
C LEU A 133 7.82 -4.72 32.38
N ASP A 134 8.32 -4.06 31.34
CA ASP A 134 9.37 -4.59 30.46
C ASP A 134 10.69 -4.79 31.23
N ARG A 135 11.10 -3.82 32.05
CA ARG A 135 12.27 -3.98 32.94
C ARG A 135 12.12 -5.18 33.87
N MET A 136 10.96 -5.33 34.53
CA MET A 136 10.71 -6.46 35.44
C MET A 136 10.73 -7.81 34.73
N HIS A 137 10.26 -7.86 33.48
CA HIS A 137 10.32 -9.05 32.66
C HIS A 137 11.76 -9.40 32.25
N ASN A 138 12.52 -8.42 31.75
CA ASN A 138 13.91 -8.59 31.35
C ASN A 138 14.84 -8.96 32.53
N GLU A 139 14.51 -8.54 33.74
CA GLU A 139 15.21 -8.93 34.98
C GLU A 139 14.79 -10.31 35.51
N GLY A 140 13.82 -10.98 34.87
CA GLY A 140 13.29 -12.29 35.29
C GLY A 140 12.43 -12.24 36.56
N ARG A 141 11.97 -11.04 36.95
CA ARG A 141 11.08 -10.83 38.11
C ARG A 141 9.60 -11.06 37.77
N THR A 142 9.24 -10.86 36.51
CA THR A 142 7.94 -11.22 35.91
C THR A 142 8.18 -12.29 34.84
N ASP A 143 7.44 -13.39 34.88
CA ASP A 143 7.51 -14.45 33.87
C ASP A 143 6.68 -14.12 32.62
N ASP A 144 6.87 -14.90 31.54
CA ASP A 144 6.16 -14.73 30.27
C ASP A 144 4.63 -14.76 30.46
N ALA A 145 4.14 -15.62 31.35
CA ALA A 145 2.72 -15.76 31.65
C ALA A 145 2.15 -14.49 32.30
N GLY A 146 2.84 -13.91 33.27
CA GLY A 146 2.49 -12.63 33.88
C GLY A 146 2.53 -11.49 32.88
N TYR A 147 3.56 -11.42 32.03
CA TYR A 147 3.69 -10.38 31.02
C TYR A 147 2.54 -10.45 29.99
N ALA A 148 2.27 -11.65 29.45
CA ALA A 148 1.17 -11.88 28.52
C ALA A 148 -0.21 -11.61 29.15
N ALA A 149 -0.42 -12.00 30.42
CA ALA A 149 -1.66 -11.73 31.12
C ALA A 149 -1.91 -10.23 31.34
N VAL A 150 -0.87 -9.44 31.60
CA VAL A 150 -0.99 -7.97 31.65
C VAL A 150 -1.37 -7.42 30.28
N ALA A 151 -0.74 -7.90 29.20
CA ALA A 151 -1.06 -7.47 27.84
C ALA A 151 -2.51 -7.77 27.45
N ASP A 152 -2.97 -8.99 27.68
CA ASP A 152 -4.35 -9.42 27.40
C ASP A 152 -5.38 -8.66 28.25
N GLY A 153 -5.10 -8.49 29.55
CA GLY A 153 -5.97 -7.73 30.46
C GLY A 153 -6.07 -6.25 30.11
N PHE A 154 -4.96 -5.64 29.67
CA PHE A 154 -4.94 -4.27 29.18
C PHE A 154 -5.77 -4.13 27.89
N ALA A 155 -5.55 -5.03 26.92
CA ALA A 155 -6.31 -5.06 25.67
C ALA A 155 -7.82 -5.20 25.93
N GLN A 156 -8.22 -6.12 26.81
CA GLN A 156 -9.62 -6.31 27.20
C GLN A 156 -10.19 -5.09 27.95
N ALA A 157 -9.40 -4.46 28.82
CA ALA A 157 -9.84 -3.25 29.52
C ALA A 157 -10.09 -2.08 28.55
N TYR A 158 -9.26 -1.95 27.51
CA TYR A 158 -9.49 -0.96 26.46
C TYR A 158 -10.73 -1.29 25.61
N THR A 159 -10.82 -2.50 25.06
CA THR A 159 -11.93 -2.87 24.16
C THR A 159 -13.29 -2.91 24.86
N SER A 160 -13.32 -3.10 26.19
CA SER A 160 -14.52 -2.96 27.02
C SER A 160 -14.81 -1.54 27.50
N GLY A 161 -14.04 -0.53 27.04
CA GLY A 161 -14.25 0.88 27.38
C GLY A 161 -13.86 1.27 28.81
N ARG A 162 -13.10 0.42 29.52
CA ARG A 162 -12.61 0.71 30.87
C ARG A 162 -11.34 1.57 30.86
N ILE A 163 -10.60 1.53 29.76
CA ILE A 163 -9.48 2.42 29.44
C ILE A 163 -9.84 3.18 28.16
N ASP A 164 -9.63 4.49 28.16
CA ASP A 164 -9.82 5.35 26.99
C ASP A 164 -8.55 5.46 26.12
N GLN A 165 -8.69 6.03 24.93
CA GLN A 165 -7.59 6.23 23.98
C GLN A 165 -6.39 6.93 24.59
N GLY A 166 -6.58 8.05 25.30
CA GLY A 166 -5.47 8.84 25.86
C GLY A 166 -4.68 8.07 26.91
N LYS A 167 -5.34 7.26 27.75
CA LYS A 167 -4.65 6.37 28.69
C LYS A 167 -3.89 5.26 27.97
N ALA A 168 -4.47 4.69 26.91
CA ALA A 168 -3.80 3.65 26.15
C ALA A 168 -2.56 4.18 25.41
N GLU A 169 -2.67 5.37 24.82
CA GLU A 169 -1.54 6.07 24.20
C GLU A 169 -0.45 6.41 25.20
N GLY A 170 -0.81 6.86 26.41
CA GLY A 170 0.13 7.11 27.49
C GLY A 170 0.87 5.85 27.93
N PHE A 171 0.15 4.73 28.11
CA PHE A 171 0.75 3.45 28.50
C PHE A 171 1.71 2.92 27.42
N LEU A 172 1.31 2.98 26.14
CA LEU A 172 2.12 2.58 24.99
C LEU A 172 3.15 3.64 24.57
N GLN A 173 3.26 4.75 25.29
CA GLN A 173 4.21 5.84 25.03
C GLN A 173 4.10 6.41 23.60
N ILE A 174 2.90 6.42 23.01
CA ILE A 174 2.66 6.90 21.64
C ILE A 174 3.12 8.34 21.44
N PRO A 175 2.87 9.29 22.36
CA PRO A 175 3.37 10.66 22.18
C PRO A 175 4.88 10.70 21.93
N SER A 176 5.67 9.97 22.72
CA SER A 176 7.12 9.89 22.56
C SER A 176 7.55 9.16 21.28
N LEU A 177 6.86 8.07 20.93
CA LEU A 177 7.11 7.34 19.67
C LEU A 177 6.79 8.16 18.42
N SER A 178 5.85 9.10 18.53
CA SER A 178 5.41 9.94 17.42
C SER A 178 6.29 11.16 17.16
N GLU A 179 7.31 11.42 18.00
CA GLU A 179 8.19 12.58 17.85
C GLU A 179 9.24 12.40 16.74
N ARG A 180 9.65 11.16 16.44
CA ARG A 180 10.80 10.87 15.57
C ARG A 180 10.61 9.60 14.73
N ALA A 181 11.46 9.45 13.72
CA ALA A 181 11.49 8.22 12.93
C ALA A 181 11.89 6.98 13.76
N PRO A 182 11.43 5.77 13.38
CA PRO A 182 11.63 4.56 14.18
C PRO A 182 13.08 4.22 14.53
N ALA A 183 14.03 4.41 13.61
CA ALA A 183 15.45 4.10 13.85
C ALA A 183 16.07 4.87 15.04
N LEU A 184 15.50 6.02 15.41
CA LEU A 184 15.98 6.82 16.54
C LEU A 184 15.38 6.38 17.89
N LEU A 185 14.38 5.50 17.86
CA LEU A 185 13.58 5.07 19.01
C LEU A 185 13.48 3.55 19.12
N ASP A 186 14.48 2.82 18.59
CA ASP A 186 14.47 1.35 18.45
C ASP A 186 14.06 0.60 19.73
N GLN A 187 14.61 0.99 20.89
CA GLN A 187 14.27 0.34 22.17
C GLN A 187 12.79 0.51 22.53
N GLN A 188 12.24 1.71 22.40
CA GLN A 188 10.83 1.99 22.72
C GLN A 188 9.90 1.26 21.74
N TRP A 189 10.28 1.20 20.46
CA TRP A 189 9.58 0.41 19.45
C TRP A 189 9.56 -1.08 19.78
N LYS A 190 10.71 -1.65 20.18
CA LYS A 190 10.80 -3.05 20.61
C LYS A 190 9.91 -3.33 21.81
N GLN A 191 9.88 -2.44 22.81
CA GLN A 191 9.03 -2.58 23.99
C GLN A 191 7.55 -2.64 23.64
N VAL A 192 7.06 -1.69 22.84
CA VAL A 192 5.65 -1.67 22.41
C VAL A 192 5.31 -2.91 21.60
N ARG A 193 6.18 -3.30 20.65
CA ARG A 193 5.92 -4.47 19.80
C ARG A 193 5.95 -5.78 20.60
N ASN A 194 6.86 -5.94 21.54
CA ASN A 194 6.92 -7.09 22.44
C ASN A 194 5.64 -7.20 23.29
N PHE A 195 5.18 -6.07 23.84
CA PHE A 195 3.95 -6.02 24.62
C PHE A 195 2.74 -6.43 23.79
N LEU A 196 2.58 -5.86 22.61
CA LEU A 196 1.49 -6.21 21.70
C LEU A 196 1.59 -7.68 21.28
N ALA A 197 2.78 -8.19 20.97
CA ALA A 197 3.00 -9.58 20.58
C ALA A 197 2.70 -10.57 21.72
N ALA A 198 2.94 -10.19 22.97
CA ALA A 198 2.69 -11.05 24.13
C ALA A 198 1.20 -11.36 24.34
N GLY A 199 0.30 -10.47 23.94
CA GLY A 199 -1.15 -10.77 23.90
C GLY A 199 -1.55 -11.74 22.79
N GLY A 200 -0.61 -12.09 21.90
CA GLY A 200 -0.80 -13.10 20.85
C GLY A 200 -1.93 -12.75 19.89
N SER A 201 -2.72 -13.76 19.55
CA SER A 201 -3.88 -13.66 18.67
C SER A 201 -5.21 -13.71 19.43
N SER A 202 -5.24 -13.34 20.72
CA SER A 202 -6.49 -13.35 21.49
C SER A 202 -7.52 -12.39 20.86
N PRO A 203 -8.83 -12.69 20.93
CA PRO A 203 -9.86 -11.78 20.40
C PRO A 203 -9.77 -10.38 21.01
N ALA A 204 -9.43 -10.29 22.30
CA ALA A 204 -9.23 -9.02 23.00
C ALA A 204 -8.06 -8.24 22.40
N MET A 205 -6.91 -8.90 22.16
CA MET A 205 -5.73 -8.27 21.59
C MET A 205 -5.94 -7.87 20.12
N GLN A 206 -6.63 -8.69 19.32
CA GLN A 206 -6.95 -8.31 17.94
C GLN A 206 -7.91 -7.12 17.89
N GLY A 207 -8.98 -7.16 18.71
CA GLY A 207 -9.89 -6.03 18.85
C GLY A 207 -9.20 -4.76 19.34
N PHE A 208 -8.23 -4.90 20.27
CA PHE A 208 -7.42 -3.80 20.74
C PHE A 208 -6.59 -3.19 19.61
N ARG A 209 -5.80 -3.99 18.89
CA ARG A 209 -4.95 -3.52 17.78
C ARG A 209 -5.77 -2.77 16.73
N GLU A 210 -6.91 -3.33 16.33
CA GLU A 210 -7.78 -2.72 15.32
C GLU A 210 -8.42 -1.42 15.80
N GLN A 211 -9.06 -1.41 16.98
CA GLN A 211 -9.71 -0.21 17.50
C GLN A 211 -8.72 0.90 17.84
N PHE A 212 -7.59 0.54 18.47
CA PHE A 212 -6.55 1.48 18.86
C PHE A 212 -5.86 2.10 17.65
N ALA A 213 -5.47 1.29 16.66
CA ALA A 213 -4.87 1.79 15.42
C ALA A 213 -5.85 2.65 14.62
N GLY A 214 -7.12 2.24 14.53
CA GLY A 214 -8.18 3.00 13.86
C GLY A 214 -8.38 4.37 14.50
N LYS A 215 -8.44 4.41 15.84
CA LYS A 215 -8.61 5.67 16.56
C LYS A 215 -7.37 6.56 16.48
N LEU A 216 -6.18 5.98 16.61
CA LEU A 216 -4.91 6.70 16.46
C LEU A 216 -4.79 7.37 15.08
N LEU A 217 -5.23 6.67 14.03
CA LEU A 217 -5.25 7.19 12.67
C LEU A 217 -6.31 8.29 12.49
N ALA A 218 -7.52 8.08 13.02
CA ALA A 218 -8.63 9.03 12.89
C ALA A 218 -8.47 10.33 13.70
N ASP A 219 -7.75 10.27 14.81
CA ASP A 219 -7.45 11.44 15.67
C ASP A 219 -6.38 12.35 15.04
N GLY A 220 -5.64 11.87 14.04
CA GLY A 220 -4.84 12.72 13.15
C GLY A 220 -3.57 13.30 13.80
N HIS A 221 -2.90 12.53 14.66
CA HIS A 221 -1.68 12.93 15.39
C HIS A 221 -0.41 13.08 14.51
N GLY A 222 -0.57 13.25 13.20
CA GLY A 222 0.52 13.42 12.24
C GLY A 222 1.12 12.11 11.70
N PRO A 223 2.16 12.19 10.86
CA PRO A 223 2.65 11.06 10.07
C PRO A 223 3.19 9.89 10.90
N HIS A 224 3.95 10.14 11.96
CA HIS A 224 4.51 9.05 12.77
C HIS A 224 3.42 8.22 13.45
N ALA A 225 2.36 8.86 13.96
CA ALA A 225 1.20 8.16 14.53
C ALA A 225 0.48 7.28 13.49
N ALA A 226 0.31 7.79 12.27
CA ALA A 226 -0.25 7.00 11.17
C ALA A 226 0.62 5.78 10.81
N GLY A 227 1.95 5.94 10.82
CA GLY A 227 2.90 4.84 10.64
C GLY A 227 2.83 3.81 11.76
N ILE A 228 2.69 4.26 13.02
CA ILE A 228 2.47 3.38 14.17
C ILE A 228 1.18 2.58 14.02
N ALA A 229 0.07 3.22 13.63
CA ALA A 229 -1.19 2.53 13.38
C ALA A 229 -1.04 1.41 12.33
N MET A 230 -0.36 1.69 11.21
CA MET A 230 -0.11 0.69 10.17
C MET A 230 0.84 -0.42 10.65
N GLN A 231 1.87 -0.10 11.43
CA GLN A 231 2.77 -1.11 11.98
C GLN A 231 2.05 -2.03 12.98
N ILE A 232 1.18 -1.48 13.84
CA ILE A 232 0.31 -2.26 14.74
C ILE A 232 -0.58 -3.22 13.94
N ALA A 233 -1.20 -2.72 12.87
CA ALA A 233 -2.01 -3.56 11.99
C ALA A 233 -1.17 -4.65 11.31
N ALA A 234 0.05 -4.33 10.87
CA ALA A 234 0.93 -5.27 10.20
C ALA A 234 1.50 -6.37 11.12
N ASP A 235 1.72 -6.04 12.40
CA ASP A 235 2.19 -6.98 13.43
C ASP A 235 1.05 -7.84 14.00
N SER A 236 -0.21 -7.55 13.67
CA SER A 236 -1.37 -8.31 14.12
C SER A 236 -1.43 -9.75 13.58
N GLY A 237 -0.75 -10.00 12.45
CA GLY A 237 -0.84 -11.24 11.69
C GLY A 237 -2.10 -11.38 10.83
N ASP A 238 -3.06 -10.44 10.92
CA ASP A 238 -4.23 -10.38 10.05
C ASP A 238 -3.94 -9.51 8.82
N PRO A 239 -3.87 -10.09 7.61
CA PRO A 239 -3.56 -9.32 6.40
C PRO A 239 -4.60 -8.25 6.05
N GLY A 240 -5.85 -8.40 6.50
CA GLY A 240 -6.93 -7.44 6.21
C GLY A 240 -7.04 -6.29 7.23
N MET A 241 -6.27 -6.33 8.33
CA MET A 241 -6.46 -5.37 9.43
C MET A 241 -6.16 -3.93 9.02
N ALA A 242 -5.12 -3.68 8.23
CA ALA A 242 -4.75 -2.31 7.85
C ALA A 242 -5.84 -1.64 6.99
N ALA A 243 -6.45 -2.39 6.08
CA ALA A 243 -7.57 -1.89 5.28
C ALA A 243 -8.81 -1.62 6.13
N ARG A 244 -9.13 -2.44 7.13
CA ARG A 244 -10.24 -2.17 8.07
C ARG A 244 -9.98 -0.96 8.96
N VAL A 245 -8.76 -0.82 9.48
CA VAL A 245 -8.29 0.35 10.23
C VAL A 245 -8.46 1.63 9.41
N PHE A 246 -8.04 1.60 8.14
CA PHE A 246 -8.18 2.74 7.23
C PHE A 246 -9.66 3.02 6.88
N ALA A 247 -10.45 1.98 6.61
CA ALA A 247 -11.87 2.12 6.29
C ALA A 247 -12.69 2.70 7.47
N ALA A 248 -12.26 2.45 8.71
CA ALA A 248 -12.89 3.00 9.92
C ALA A 248 -12.67 4.52 10.10
N VAL A 249 -11.70 5.11 9.37
CA VAL A 249 -11.51 6.57 9.37
C VAL A 249 -12.72 7.23 8.70
N PRO A 250 -13.29 8.30 9.30
CA PRO A 250 -14.36 9.08 8.68
C PRO A 250 -14.01 9.51 7.26
N ALA A 251 -14.96 9.41 6.32
CA ALA A 251 -14.71 9.62 4.89
C ALA A 251 -14.08 11.00 4.59
N ASP A 252 -14.50 12.04 5.30
CA ASP A 252 -13.98 13.41 5.20
C ASP A 252 -12.53 13.56 5.69
N LYS A 253 -11.99 12.55 6.37
CA LYS A 253 -10.61 12.51 6.88
C LYS A 253 -9.73 11.47 6.19
N ARG A 254 -10.28 10.63 5.31
CA ARG A 254 -9.51 9.52 4.68
C ARG A 254 -8.36 10.01 3.83
N ASP A 255 -8.52 11.12 3.10
CA ASP A 255 -7.42 11.70 2.31
C ASP A 255 -6.26 12.18 3.20
N ALA A 256 -6.59 12.86 4.30
CA ALA A 256 -5.59 13.30 5.27
C ALA A 256 -4.90 12.11 5.96
N ALA A 257 -5.64 11.05 6.27
CA ALA A 257 -5.09 9.81 6.81
C ALA A 257 -4.15 9.12 5.80
N LEU A 258 -4.55 8.99 4.53
CA LEU A 258 -3.73 8.43 3.47
C LEU A 258 -2.46 9.25 3.25
N GLN A 259 -2.58 10.58 3.26
CA GLN A 259 -1.44 11.49 3.19
C GLN A 259 -0.48 11.29 4.36
N ALA A 260 -0.99 11.17 5.59
CA ALA A 260 -0.17 10.92 6.78
C ALA A 260 0.54 9.56 6.71
N ILE A 261 -0.13 8.50 6.23
CA ILE A 261 0.46 7.17 6.01
C ILE A 261 1.59 7.24 4.98
N GLY A 262 1.37 7.92 3.86
CA GLY A 262 2.39 8.09 2.82
C GLY A 262 3.58 8.91 3.32
N GLN A 263 3.37 10.03 4.01
CA GLN A 263 4.46 10.81 4.61
C GLN A 263 5.26 10.00 5.64
N SER A 264 4.58 9.18 6.45
CA SER A 264 5.24 8.29 7.41
C SER A 264 6.18 7.30 6.73
N SER A 265 5.83 6.88 5.51
CA SER A 265 6.58 5.88 4.76
C SER A 265 8.00 6.33 4.43
N ILE A 266 8.27 7.63 4.34
CA ILE A 266 9.63 8.16 4.15
C ILE A 266 10.52 7.79 5.36
N GLY A 267 10.07 8.11 6.57
CA GLY A 267 10.82 7.85 7.81
C GLY A 267 10.97 6.36 8.11
N PHE A 268 9.92 5.58 7.84
CA PHE A 268 9.94 4.12 8.00
C PHE A 268 10.86 3.45 6.98
N GLN A 269 10.83 3.88 5.71
CA GLN A 269 11.71 3.38 4.67
C GLN A 269 13.19 3.58 5.05
N ASN A 270 13.53 4.76 5.55
CA ASN A 270 14.89 5.09 6.01
C ASN A 270 15.31 4.34 7.28
N SER A 271 14.35 3.73 7.99
CA SER A 271 14.59 2.94 9.21
C SER A 271 14.62 1.43 8.95
N LEU A 272 14.37 0.98 7.71
CA LEU A 272 14.42 -0.44 7.35
C LEU A 272 15.84 -1.00 7.55
N GLY A 273 15.93 -2.13 8.25
CA GLY A 273 17.20 -2.79 8.57
C GLY A 273 17.92 -2.22 9.81
N ALA A 274 17.51 -1.06 10.32
CA ALA A 274 17.94 -0.56 11.63
C ALA A 274 17.01 -1.08 12.75
N VAL A 275 15.71 -1.23 12.45
CA VAL A 275 14.71 -1.82 13.34
C VAL A 275 14.17 -3.10 12.71
N ASP A 276 14.38 -4.23 13.38
CA ASP A 276 13.97 -5.54 12.88
C ASP A 276 12.44 -5.64 12.75
N GLY A 277 11.94 -6.12 11.60
CA GLY A 277 10.51 -6.37 11.38
C GLY A 277 9.65 -5.12 11.12
N LEU A 278 10.26 -3.95 10.97
CA LEU A 278 9.58 -2.74 10.51
C LEU A 278 9.11 -2.91 9.06
N LYS A 279 7.91 -2.42 8.74
CA LYS A 279 7.34 -2.45 7.39
C LYS A 279 7.03 -1.04 6.91
N ASN A 280 7.03 -0.82 5.60
CA ASN A 280 6.62 0.44 5.00
C ASN A 280 5.09 0.62 5.19
N PRO A 281 4.62 1.67 5.92
CA PRO A 281 3.21 1.87 6.26
C PRO A 281 2.26 1.89 5.06
N LEU A 282 2.64 2.56 3.98
CA LEU A 282 1.81 2.64 2.79
C LEU A 282 1.79 1.30 2.05
N SER A 283 2.92 0.58 1.98
CA SER A 283 2.93 -0.79 1.42
C SER A 283 1.99 -1.72 2.19
N VAL A 284 2.00 -1.64 3.54
CA VAL A 284 1.08 -2.40 4.41
C VAL A 284 -0.38 -2.13 4.06
N LEU A 285 -0.76 -0.86 3.90
CA LEU A 285 -2.13 -0.50 3.53
C LEU A 285 -2.49 -1.04 2.14
N ILE A 286 -1.63 -0.83 1.14
CA ILE A 286 -1.88 -1.25 -0.24
C ILE A 286 -2.05 -2.76 -0.33
N ASP A 287 -1.14 -3.53 0.27
CA ASP A 287 -1.23 -5.00 0.28
C ASP A 287 -2.47 -5.51 1.03
N SER A 288 -2.88 -4.80 2.08
CA SER A 288 -4.10 -5.14 2.83
C SER A 288 -5.36 -4.91 2.00
N VAL A 289 -5.43 -3.78 1.27
CA VAL A 289 -6.54 -3.50 0.34
C VAL A 289 -6.54 -4.49 -0.82
N ALA A 290 -5.38 -4.82 -1.38
CA ALA A 290 -5.25 -5.80 -2.47
C ALA A 290 -5.78 -7.20 -2.12
N GLN A 291 -5.78 -7.55 -0.83
CA GLN A 291 -6.24 -8.83 -0.30
C GLN A 291 -7.71 -8.83 0.14
N LEU A 292 -8.38 -7.68 0.11
CA LEU A 292 -9.81 -7.63 0.40
C LEU A 292 -10.60 -8.36 -0.71
N PRO A 293 -11.72 -9.00 -0.35
CA PRO A 293 -12.68 -9.46 -1.35
C PRO A 293 -13.29 -8.28 -2.12
N ALA A 294 -13.66 -8.55 -3.37
CA ALA A 294 -14.34 -7.63 -4.27
C ALA A 294 -15.54 -6.97 -3.58
N SER A 295 -15.50 -5.65 -3.47
CA SER A 295 -16.51 -4.85 -2.79
C SER A 295 -16.39 -3.40 -3.22
N LYS A 296 -17.49 -2.64 -3.18
CA LYS A 296 -17.48 -1.22 -3.55
C LYS A 296 -16.55 -0.39 -2.66
N ASP A 297 -16.47 -0.72 -1.38
CA ASP A 297 -15.59 -0.01 -0.45
C ASP A 297 -14.12 -0.34 -0.72
N GLY A 298 -13.79 -1.60 -1.02
CA GLY A 298 -12.46 -2.01 -1.46
C GLY A 298 -12.05 -1.34 -2.77
N ASP A 299 -12.97 -1.29 -3.75
CA ASP A 299 -12.76 -0.61 -5.03
C ASP A 299 -12.49 0.89 -4.83
N ALA A 300 -13.28 1.57 -3.98
CA ALA A 300 -13.09 2.98 -3.67
C ALA A 300 -11.73 3.25 -2.99
N MET A 301 -11.32 2.38 -2.05
CA MET A 301 -9.99 2.49 -1.42
C MET A 301 -8.86 2.25 -2.43
N ALA A 302 -9.00 1.25 -3.30
CA ALA A 302 -8.00 0.95 -4.33
C ALA A 302 -7.84 2.12 -5.32
N VAL A 303 -8.95 2.72 -5.75
CA VAL A 303 -8.97 3.93 -6.57
C VAL A 303 -8.28 5.09 -5.85
N GLN A 304 -8.63 5.34 -4.59
CA GLN A 304 -8.05 6.43 -3.79
C GLN A 304 -6.53 6.28 -3.67
N ILE A 305 -6.04 5.06 -3.43
CA ILE A 305 -4.61 4.72 -3.40
C ILE A 305 -3.95 4.97 -4.76
N ALA A 306 -4.59 4.56 -5.86
CA ALA A 306 -4.04 4.73 -7.19
C ALA A 306 -3.90 6.21 -7.59
N ARG A 307 -4.92 7.03 -7.28
CA ARG A 307 -4.87 8.50 -7.45
C ARG A 307 -3.79 9.12 -6.57
N TYR A 308 -3.70 8.70 -5.31
CA TYR A 308 -2.68 9.16 -4.38
C TYR A 308 -1.26 8.89 -4.89
N ALA A 309 -1.02 7.78 -5.57
CA ALA A 309 0.31 7.48 -6.12
C ALA A 309 0.82 8.56 -7.09
N SER A 310 -0.08 9.28 -7.75
CA SER A 310 0.23 10.38 -8.68
C SER A 310 0.34 11.74 -8.00
N SER A 311 -0.57 12.05 -7.07
CA SER A 311 -0.63 13.37 -6.42
C SER A 311 0.27 13.51 -5.18
N ALA A 312 0.78 12.39 -4.66
CA ALA A 312 1.68 12.36 -3.52
C ALA A 312 3.01 13.07 -3.79
N ASN A 313 3.70 13.44 -2.70
CA ASN A 313 5.09 13.88 -2.77
C ASN A 313 5.95 12.77 -3.41
N HIS A 314 6.76 13.16 -4.39
CA HIS A 314 7.65 12.29 -5.14
C HIS A 314 8.51 11.38 -4.25
N GLU A 315 9.01 11.89 -3.11
CA GLU A 315 9.85 11.11 -2.17
C GLU A 315 9.13 9.92 -1.52
N ILE A 316 7.80 9.84 -1.61
CA ILE A 316 7.03 8.73 -1.05
C ILE A 316 7.17 7.48 -1.91
N PHE A 317 7.14 7.64 -3.23
CA PHE A 317 7.17 6.52 -4.19
C PHE A 317 8.50 6.36 -4.91
N TYR A 318 9.37 7.37 -4.84
CA TYR A 318 10.65 7.40 -5.55
C TYR A 318 11.81 7.64 -4.57
N ASP A 319 12.91 6.95 -4.82
CA ASP A 319 14.16 7.17 -4.11
C ASP A 319 14.72 8.57 -4.43
N MET A 320 15.04 9.33 -3.39
CA MET A 320 15.41 10.74 -3.51
C MET A 320 16.72 10.99 -4.28
N TYR A 321 17.58 9.98 -4.42
CA TYR A 321 18.91 10.13 -5.05
C TYR A 321 18.94 9.59 -6.47
N SER A 322 18.30 8.45 -6.68
CA SER A 322 18.28 7.75 -7.98
C SER A 322 17.04 8.07 -8.80
N ASP A 323 16.03 8.71 -8.22
CA ASP A 323 14.73 8.98 -8.85
C ASP A 323 14.00 7.71 -9.29
N LYS A 324 14.42 6.55 -8.78
CA LYS A 324 13.85 5.24 -9.12
C LYS A 324 12.66 4.94 -8.23
N PRO A 325 11.59 4.30 -8.77
CA PRO A 325 10.51 3.81 -7.94
C PRO A 325 11.01 2.91 -6.80
N LEU A 326 10.45 3.08 -5.61
CA LEU A 326 10.76 2.24 -4.46
C LEU A 326 10.16 0.84 -4.66
N GLY A 327 11.01 -0.19 -4.58
CA GLY A 327 10.64 -1.58 -4.83
C GLY A 327 9.42 -2.08 -4.03
N PRO A 328 9.38 -1.92 -2.70
CA PRO A 328 8.24 -2.39 -1.89
C PRO A 328 6.90 -1.79 -2.30
N LEU A 329 6.86 -0.48 -2.58
CA LEU A 329 5.64 0.21 -3.01
C LEU A 329 5.24 -0.17 -4.43
N SER A 330 6.22 -0.35 -5.31
CA SER A 330 5.99 -0.82 -6.69
C SER A 330 5.37 -2.23 -6.71
N ALA A 331 5.87 -3.13 -5.86
CA ALA A 331 5.32 -4.46 -5.67
C ALA A 331 3.90 -4.40 -5.09
N SER A 332 3.67 -3.60 -4.05
CA SER A 332 2.34 -3.47 -3.44
C SER A 332 1.30 -2.92 -4.42
N LEU A 333 1.63 -1.88 -5.20
CA LEU A 333 0.76 -1.36 -6.26
C LEU A 333 0.50 -2.40 -7.36
N THR A 334 1.48 -3.28 -7.61
CA THR A 334 1.32 -4.41 -8.54
C THR A 334 0.33 -5.43 -7.98
N HIS A 335 0.41 -5.76 -6.67
CA HIS A 335 -0.59 -6.60 -6.02
C HIS A 335 -2.00 -5.99 -6.10
N LEU A 336 -2.13 -4.67 -5.87
CA LEU A 336 -3.41 -3.96 -5.99
C LEU A 336 -4.01 -4.11 -7.40
N LEU A 337 -3.20 -3.90 -8.44
CA LEU A 337 -3.62 -4.06 -9.84
C LEU A 337 -3.86 -5.53 -10.24
N ALA A 338 -3.11 -6.46 -9.69
CA ALA A 338 -3.26 -7.89 -9.97
C ALA A 338 -4.44 -8.53 -9.20
N GLY A 339 -4.88 -7.89 -8.12
CA GLY A 339 -5.96 -8.33 -7.25
C GLY A 339 -7.36 -8.03 -7.79
N GLU A 340 -8.37 -8.30 -6.97
CA GLU A 340 -9.79 -8.21 -7.37
C GLU A 340 -10.24 -6.76 -7.69
N HIS A 341 -9.54 -5.76 -7.14
CA HIS A 341 -9.86 -4.34 -7.30
C HIS A 341 -9.18 -3.67 -8.50
N GLY A 342 -8.24 -4.36 -9.18
CA GLY A 342 -7.47 -3.78 -10.28
C GLY A 342 -8.35 -3.31 -11.45
N LYS A 343 -9.45 -4.02 -11.73
CA LYS A 343 -10.42 -3.59 -12.75
C LYS A 343 -11.07 -2.26 -12.40
N ALA A 344 -11.47 -2.06 -11.15
CA ALA A 344 -12.11 -0.81 -10.72
C ALA A 344 -11.15 0.38 -10.84
N VAL A 345 -9.88 0.18 -10.49
CA VAL A 345 -8.81 1.18 -10.71
C VAL A 345 -8.69 1.54 -12.18
N LEU A 346 -8.63 0.54 -13.08
CA LEU A 346 -8.51 0.79 -14.52
C LEU A 346 -9.77 1.42 -15.13
N ASP A 347 -10.96 1.03 -14.66
CA ASP A 347 -12.22 1.62 -15.11
C ASP A 347 -12.30 3.10 -14.74
N GLU A 348 -11.91 3.44 -13.51
CA GLU A 348 -11.97 4.80 -12.98
C GLU A 348 -10.91 5.71 -13.63
N LEU A 349 -9.64 5.28 -13.65
CA LEU A 349 -8.56 6.08 -14.25
C LEU A 349 -8.59 6.06 -15.78
N GLY A 350 -9.28 5.10 -16.38
CA GLY A 350 -9.57 5.06 -17.81
C GLY A 350 -10.78 5.90 -18.20
N ASN A 351 -11.49 6.52 -17.25
CA ASN A 351 -12.74 7.23 -17.53
C ASN A 351 -12.51 8.53 -18.31
N TRP A 352 -13.32 8.73 -19.35
CA TRP A 352 -13.33 9.94 -20.15
C TRP A 352 -14.32 10.96 -19.57
N ASP A 353 -13.84 11.78 -18.65
CA ASP A 353 -14.63 12.85 -18.04
C ASP A 353 -14.26 14.22 -18.64
N GLU A 354 -15.21 14.81 -19.35
CA GLU A 354 -15.11 16.15 -19.97
C GLU A 354 -15.43 17.28 -18.98
N SER A 355 -15.61 16.96 -17.70
CA SER A 355 -15.69 17.99 -16.67
C SER A 355 -14.37 18.78 -16.60
N GLY A 356 -14.50 20.09 -16.37
CA GLY A 356 -13.35 20.98 -16.29
C GLY A 356 -12.72 20.94 -14.91
N VAL A 357 -11.39 20.83 -14.86
CA VAL A 357 -10.56 21.01 -13.67
C VAL A 357 -9.77 22.33 -13.76
N PRO A 358 -9.50 23.02 -12.64
CA PRO A 358 -8.68 24.23 -12.65
C PRO A 358 -7.23 23.92 -13.07
N GLY A 359 -6.86 24.28 -14.31
CA GLY A 359 -5.47 24.32 -14.77
C GLY A 359 -4.84 25.69 -14.54
N LYS A 360 -3.51 25.80 -14.63
CA LYS A 360 -2.81 27.08 -14.42
C LYS A 360 -2.96 28.05 -15.60
N ASP A 361 -3.14 27.51 -16.82
CA ASP A 361 -3.21 28.27 -18.08
C ASP A 361 -4.59 28.21 -18.79
N GLY A 362 -5.61 27.56 -18.21
CA GLY A 362 -6.94 27.44 -18.84
C GLY A 362 -7.87 26.39 -18.21
N HIS A 363 -8.96 26.06 -18.92
CA HIS A 363 -9.82 24.91 -18.60
C HIS A 363 -9.13 23.63 -19.08
N ALA A 364 -8.63 22.83 -18.15
CA ALA A 364 -8.14 21.48 -18.43
C ALA A 364 -9.27 20.48 -18.17
N MET A 365 -9.27 19.35 -18.87
CA MET A 365 -10.31 18.32 -18.70
C MET A 365 -9.88 17.25 -17.68
N GLN A 366 -10.85 16.72 -16.92
CA GLN A 366 -10.64 15.68 -15.91
C GLN A 366 -10.05 14.39 -16.50
N PHE A 367 -10.36 14.06 -17.75
CA PHE A 367 -9.72 12.93 -18.43
C PHE A 367 -8.19 13.10 -18.56
N GLY A 368 -7.69 14.34 -18.65
CA GLY A 368 -6.25 14.60 -18.68
C GLY A 368 -5.58 14.24 -17.35
N GLU A 369 -6.21 14.61 -16.24
CA GLU A 369 -5.75 14.24 -14.89
C GLU A 369 -5.81 12.71 -14.67
N ASN A 370 -6.93 12.07 -15.03
CA ASN A 370 -7.08 10.61 -14.96
C ASN A 370 -5.97 9.90 -15.76
N ALA A 371 -5.61 10.43 -16.93
CA ALA A 371 -4.55 9.87 -17.77
C ALA A 371 -3.15 10.06 -17.15
N MET A 372 -2.88 11.19 -16.49
CA MET A 372 -1.64 11.38 -15.73
C MET A 372 -1.53 10.39 -14.57
N GLU A 373 -2.62 10.17 -13.84
CA GLU A 373 -2.66 9.21 -12.73
C GLU A 373 -2.45 7.77 -13.20
N LEU A 374 -3.14 7.37 -14.28
CA LEU A 374 -2.94 6.07 -14.92
C LEU A 374 -1.48 5.94 -15.42
N GLY A 375 -0.93 6.99 -16.01
CA GLY A 375 0.45 6.99 -16.51
C GLY A 375 1.46 6.79 -15.39
N ASN A 376 1.33 7.51 -14.27
CA ASN A 376 2.22 7.33 -13.13
C ASN A 376 2.06 5.94 -12.48
N LEU A 377 0.84 5.40 -12.42
CA LEU A 377 0.61 4.04 -11.94
C LEU A 377 1.31 3.00 -12.84
N LEU A 378 1.25 3.15 -14.17
CA LEU A 378 1.98 2.31 -15.12
C LEU A 378 3.50 2.45 -14.95
N ARG A 379 4.00 3.66 -14.67
CA ARG A 379 5.42 3.93 -14.40
C ARG A 379 5.93 3.20 -13.15
N LEU A 380 5.14 3.22 -12.08
CA LEU A 380 5.49 2.56 -10.81
C LEU A 380 5.39 1.03 -10.89
N THR A 381 4.51 0.50 -11.73
CA THR A 381 4.20 -0.93 -11.77
C THR A 381 4.80 -1.61 -13.00
N VAL A 382 4.17 -1.47 -14.16
CA VAL A 382 4.46 -2.24 -15.38
C VAL A 382 5.76 -1.80 -16.05
N PHE A 383 6.01 -0.48 -16.10
CA PHE A 383 7.19 0.09 -16.75
C PHE A 383 8.36 0.31 -15.79
N ASN A 384 8.23 -0.11 -14.53
CA ASN A 384 9.34 -0.14 -13.60
C ASN A 384 10.23 -1.38 -13.89
N PRO A 385 11.47 -1.21 -14.38
CA PRO A 385 12.35 -2.33 -14.70
C PRO A 385 12.81 -3.12 -13.47
N ASP A 386 12.83 -2.47 -12.30
CA ASP A 386 13.24 -3.09 -11.04
C ASP A 386 12.08 -3.83 -10.35
N ASN A 387 10.85 -3.69 -10.88
CA ASN A 387 9.68 -4.42 -10.41
C ASN A 387 9.62 -5.84 -11.00
N LYS A 388 10.00 -6.82 -10.17
CA LYS A 388 9.99 -8.25 -10.50
C LYS A 388 8.59 -8.81 -10.74
N GLU A 389 7.56 -8.11 -10.29
CA GLU A 389 6.18 -8.58 -10.31
C GLU A 389 5.35 -7.93 -11.42
N SER A 390 5.95 -7.02 -12.20
CA SER A 390 5.31 -6.26 -13.30
C SER A 390 4.46 -7.10 -14.27
N ALA A 391 4.79 -8.39 -14.46
CA ALA A 391 4.01 -9.31 -15.28
C ALA A 391 2.58 -9.54 -14.78
N ALA A 392 2.35 -9.50 -13.46
CA ALA A 392 1.03 -9.70 -12.87
C ALA A 392 0.10 -8.50 -13.16
N ALA A 393 0.58 -7.27 -12.94
CA ALA A 393 -0.16 -6.06 -13.32
C ALA A 393 -0.38 -5.98 -14.84
N MET A 394 0.63 -6.34 -15.64
CA MET A 394 0.51 -6.39 -17.10
C MET A 394 -0.64 -7.30 -17.53
N LYS A 395 -0.76 -8.50 -16.94
CA LYS A 395 -1.85 -9.44 -17.24
C LYS A 395 -3.22 -8.82 -17.03
N THR A 396 -3.43 -8.08 -15.93
CA THR A 396 -4.70 -7.39 -15.67
C THR A 396 -4.99 -6.34 -16.73
N ILE A 397 -4.00 -5.50 -17.06
CA ILE A 397 -4.14 -4.45 -18.08
C ILE A 397 -4.45 -5.06 -19.45
N THR A 398 -3.78 -6.14 -19.82
CA THR A 398 -4.04 -6.88 -21.07
C THR A 398 -5.46 -7.45 -21.09
N ALA A 399 -5.93 -8.07 -20.01
CA ALA A 399 -7.30 -8.59 -19.95
C ALA A 399 -8.36 -7.47 -20.00
N TRP A 400 -8.10 -6.35 -19.33
CA TRP A 400 -8.96 -5.17 -19.35
C TRP A 400 -9.06 -4.57 -20.76
N SER A 401 -7.92 -4.35 -21.42
CA SER A 401 -7.86 -3.81 -22.78
C SER A 401 -8.45 -4.77 -23.83
N GLN A 402 -8.28 -6.08 -23.67
CA GLN A 402 -8.91 -7.12 -24.50
C GLN A 402 -10.42 -6.96 -24.59
N LEU A 403 -11.09 -6.83 -23.44
CA LEU A 403 -12.55 -6.66 -23.41
C LEU A 403 -12.98 -5.38 -24.13
N ARG A 404 -12.26 -4.27 -23.95
CA ARG A 404 -12.57 -3.01 -24.63
C ARG A 404 -12.34 -3.11 -26.14
N ASN A 405 -11.27 -3.77 -26.56
CA ASN A 405 -11.03 -4.08 -27.97
C ASN A 405 -12.20 -4.89 -28.55
N GLU A 406 -12.64 -5.97 -27.90
CA GLU A 406 -13.81 -6.75 -28.35
C GLU A 406 -15.09 -5.91 -28.52
N ILE A 407 -15.38 -5.03 -27.58
CA ILE A 407 -16.56 -4.15 -27.61
C ILE A 407 -16.47 -3.17 -28.77
N ALA A 408 -15.32 -2.51 -28.89
CA ALA A 408 -15.09 -1.56 -29.96
C ALA A 408 -15.18 -2.24 -31.33
N ASN A 409 -14.66 -3.47 -31.45
CA ASN A 409 -14.61 -4.29 -32.67
C ASN A 409 -15.98 -4.81 -33.10
N SER A 410 -16.72 -5.39 -32.15
CA SER A 410 -18.07 -5.91 -32.41
C SER A 410 -19.08 -4.80 -32.70
N GLY A 411 -18.79 -3.57 -32.26
CA GLY A 411 -19.75 -2.46 -32.31
C GLY A 411 -20.96 -2.71 -31.42
N GLN A 412 -20.87 -3.64 -30.46
CA GLN A 412 -21.92 -3.99 -29.52
C GLN A 412 -21.45 -3.77 -28.08
N PRO A 413 -22.27 -3.14 -27.23
CA PRO A 413 -21.94 -2.99 -25.81
C PRO A 413 -21.85 -4.36 -25.12
N LYS A 414 -20.97 -4.47 -24.13
CA LYS A 414 -20.77 -5.69 -23.32
C LYS A 414 -20.35 -5.29 -21.90
N ASP A 415 -20.79 -6.06 -20.91
CA ASP A 415 -20.43 -5.90 -19.50
C ASP A 415 -20.61 -4.47 -18.95
N GLY A 416 -21.67 -3.78 -19.41
CA GLY A 416 -22.00 -2.41 -18.99
C GLY A 416 -21.15 -1.31 -19.62
N VAL A 417 -20.23 -1.64 -20.53
CA VAL A 417 -19.37 -0.67 -21.22
C VAL A 417 -19.93 -0.41 -22.63
N SER A 418 -20.12 0.87 -22.97
CA SER A 418 -20.58 1.25 -24.31
C SER A 418 -19.45 1.18 -25.33
N VAL A 419 -19.80 1.17 -26.62
CA VAL A 419 -18.82 1.21 -27.71
C VAL A 419 -18.01 2.51 -27.69
N SER A 420 -18.63 3.62 -27.29
CA SER A 420 -17.95 4.91 -27.16
C SER A 420 -16.97 4.89 -25.99
N ASP A 421 -17.40 4.40 -24.83
CA ASP A 421 -16.57 4.33 -23.63
C ASP A 421 -15.40 3.38 -23.82
N ALA A 422 -15.61 2.24 -24.49
CA ALA A 422 -14.52 1.33 -24.81
C ALA A 422 -13.44 2.01 -25.67
N ARG A 423 -13.85 2.84 -26.65
CA ARG A 423 -12.93 3.58 -27.51
C ARG A 423 -12.16 4.66 -26.76
N SER A 424 -12.85 5.46 -25.94
CA SER A 424 -12.21 6.51 -25.15
C SER A 424 -11.28 5.92 -24.08
N GLN A 425 -11.68 4.84 -23.41
CA GLN A 425 -10.86 4.10 -22.43
C GLN A 425 -9.57 3.52 -23.03
N LEU A 426 -9.63 3.00 -24.25
CA LEU A 426 -8.43 2.54 -24.95
C LEU A 426 -7.53 3.73 -25.34
N GLY A 427 -8.12 4.87 -25.69
CA GLY A 427 -7.40 6.13 -25.92
C GLY A 427 -6.69 6.63 -24.66
N MET A 428 -7.38 6.59 -23.51
CA MET A 428 -6.84 6.92 -22.19
C MET A 428 -5.65 6.05 -21.82
N LEU A 429 -5.78 4.72 -21.94
CA LEU A 429 -4.69 3.78 -21.69
C LEU A 429 -3.49 4.05 -22.61
N GLY A 430 -3.74 4.38 -23.87
CA GLY A 430 -2.69 4.72 -24.82
C GLY A 430 -1.94 6.01 -24.47
N GLY A 431 -2.66 7.10 -24.20
CA GLY A 431 -2.08 8.38 -23.79
C GLY A 431 -1.30 8.25 -22.48
N ALA A 432 -1.89 7.59 -21.47
CA ALA A 432 -1.26 7.32 -20.19
C ALA A 432 0.02 6.48 -20.31
N ALA A 433 0.01 5.43 -21.12
CA ALA A 433 1.19 4.59 -21.34
C ALA A 433 2.34 5.35 -22.02
N MET A 434 2.01 6.23 -22.98
CA MET A 434 3.01 7.08 -23.63
C MET A 434 3.61 8.07 -22.65
N ASP A 435 2.76 8.71 -21.86
CA ASP A 435 3.18 9.65 -20.83
C ASP A 435 4.09 9.00 -19.78
N ALA A 436 3.70 7.82 -19.27
CA ALA A 436 4.49 7.02 -18.34
C ALA A 436 5.92 6.77 -18.85
N MET A 437 6.05 6.47 -20.15
CA MET A 437 7.32 6.19 -20.81
C MET A 437 8.15 7.46 -21.04
N GLN A 438 7.53 8.59 -21.36
CA GLN A 438 8.23 9.88 -21.48
C GLN A 438 8.74 10.37 -20.12
N GLN A 439 7.93 10.16 -19.08
CA GLN A 439 8.23 10.55 -17.70
C GLN A 439 9.17 9.60 -16.97
N ALA A 440 9.37 8.37 -17.46
CA ALA A 440 10.39 7.50 -16.90
C ALA A 440 11.76 8.15 -17.13
N LYS A 441 12.42 8.61 -16.06
CA LYS A 441 13.83 9.00 -16.10
C LYS A 441 14.68 7.73 -16.24
N ILE A 442 14.71 7.19 -17.46
CA ILE A 442 15.44 5.96 -17.71
C ILE A 442 16.93 6.34 -17.91
N ASP A 443 17.73 6.13 -16.87
CA ASP A 443 19.19 6.06 -16.98
C ASP A 443 19.58 5.18 -18.17
N SER A 444 20.66 5.49 -18.88
CA SER A 444 21.08 4.78 -20.10
C SER A 444 21.08 3.25 -19.94
N ASP A 445 21.35 2.78 -18.74
CA ASP A 445 21.57 1.36 -18.41
C ASP A 445 20.26 0.59 -18.17
N GLN A 446 19.16 1.26 -17.79
CA GLN A 446 17.84 0.64 -17.60
C GLN A 446 16.93 0.77 -18.83
N ARG A 447 17.40 1.46 -19.89
CA ARG A 447 16.63 1.66 -21.14
C ARG A 447 16.27 0.35 -21.80
N ALA A 448 17.19 -0.61 -21.87
CA ALA A 448 16.93 -1.90 -22.49
C ALA A 448 15.76 -2.66 -21.82
N ALA A 449 15.68 -2.65 -20.48
CA ALA A 449 14.61 -3.32 -19.74
C ALA A 449 13.27 -2.60 -19.87
N ALA A 450 13.23 -1.27 -19.83
CA ALA A 450 12.01 -0.50 -20.10
C ALA A 450 11.52 -0.69 -21.55
N ASN A 451 12.44 -0.77 -22.51
CA ASN A 451 12.11 -1.07 -23.90
C ASN A 451 11.58 -2.51 -24.06
N GLU A 452 12.14 -3.48 -23.34
CA GLU A 452 11.63 -4.84 -23.30
C GLU A 452 10.17 -4.87 -22.82
N LYS A 453 9.87 -4.15 -21.74
CA LYS A 453 8.50 -4.03 -21.21
C LYS A 453 7.56 -3.35 -22.20
N LEU A 454 8.02 -2.30 -22.89
CA LEU A 454 7.24 -1.62 -23.93
C LEU A 454 7.00 -2.51 -25.15
N VAL A 455 8.02 -3.23 -25.64
CA VAL A 455 7.87 -4.23 -26.72
C VAL A 455 6.90 -5.31 -26.30
N GLY A 456 7.02 -5.81 -25.06
CA GLY A 456 6.10 -6.78 -24.48
C GLY A 456 4.66 -6.29 -24.49
N PHE A 457 4.42 -5.08 -23.96
CA PHE A 457 3.11 -4.43 -23.95
C PHE A 457 2.54 -4.28 -25.36
N VAL A 458 3.31 -3.73 -26.29
CA VAL A 458 2.95 -3.53 -27.69
C VAL A 458 2.56 -4.87 -28.33
N VAL A 459 3.38 -5.91 -28.18
CA VAL A 459 3.11 -7.24 -28.74
C VAL A 459 1.87 -7.88 -28.12
N ASP A 460 1.70 -7.77 -26.80
CA ASP A 460 0.52 -8.31 -26.10
C ASP A 460 -0.77 -7.60 -26.53
N VAL A 461 -0.73 -6.28 -26.69
CA VAL A 461 -1.86 -5.50 -27.24
C VAL A 461 -2.12 -5.86 -28.71
N ALA A 462 -1.09 -6.06 -29.54
CA ALA A 462 -1.24 -6.50 -30.92
C ALA A 462 -1.97 -7.85 -31.03
N LEU A 463 -1.48 -8.83 -30.27
CA LEU A 463 -2.00 -10.20 -30.31
C LEU A 463 -3.42 -10.26 -29.73
N SER A 464 -3.75 -9.33 -28.83
CA SER A 464 -5.11 -9.17 -28.31
C SER A 464 -6.13 -8.66 -29.32
N ALA A 465 -5.67 -8.03 -30.41
CA ALA A 465 -6.54 -7.39 -31.39
C ALA A 465 -7.07 -8.36 -32.47
N VAL A 466 -6.72 -9.65 -32.43
CA VAL A 466 -7.15 -10.65 -33.42
C VAL A 466 -8.60 -11.07 -33.16
N PRO A 467 -9.58 -10.68 -33.99
CA PRO A 467 -10.95 -11.16 -33.83
C PRO A 467 -11.00 -12.68 -34.05
N GLY A 468 -11.94 -13.37 -33.39
CA GLY A 468 -12.10 -14.83 -33.31
C GLY A 468 -12.35 -15.59 -34.62
N GLY A 469 -11.84 -15.12 -35.76
CA GLY A 469 -11.83 -15.78 -37.06
C GLY A 469 -10.79 -15.25 -38.06
N GLY A 470 -9.85 -14.37 -37.66
CA GLY A 470 -8.73 -13.92 -38.51
C GLY A 470 -7.42 -14.63 -38.18
N THR A 471 -6.53 -14.81 -39.16
CA THR A 471 -5.18 -15.37 -38.88
C THR A 471 -4.28 -14.29 -38.26
N VAL A 472 -3.55 -14.64 -37.19
CA VAL A 472 -2.61 -13.71 -36.52
C VAL A 472 -1.65 -13.09 -37.55
N SER A 473 -1.17 -13.85 -38.53
CA SER A 473 -0.27 -13.33 -39.56
C SER A 473 -0.90 -12.24 -40.46
N GLY A 474 -2.20 -12.33 -40.73
CA GLY A 474 -2.91 -11.40 -41.61
C GLY A 474 -3.29 -10.09 -40.93
N VAL A 475 -3.56 -10.14 -39.62
CA VAL A 475 -3.99 -8.98 -38.82
C VAL A 475 -2.81 -8.37 -38.07
N VAL A 476 -2.06 -9.16 -37.31
CA VAL A 476 -1.02 -8.67 -36.38
C VAL A 476 0.31 -8.37 -37.08
N GLY A 477 0.63 -9.11 -38.14
CA GLY A 477 1.91 -8.98 -38.87
C GLY A 477 2.15 -7.57 -39.41
N PRO A 478 1.26 -7.02 -40.25
CA PRO A 478 1.39 -5.65 -40.77
C PRO A 478 1.47 -4.59 -39.66
N GLN A 479 0.74 -4.79 -38.57
CA GLN A 479 0.69 -3.85 -37.44
C GLN A 479 2.01 -3.79 -36.69
N LEU A 480 2.53 -4.97 -36.31
CA LEU A 480 3.82 -5.07 -35.64
C LEU A 480 4.90 -4.41 -36.50
N LYS A 481 4.94 -4.70 -37.81
CA LYS A 481 5.91 -4.08 -38.73
C LYS A 481 5.82 -2.55 -38.73
N GLY A 482 4.60 -2.01 -38.75
CA GLY A 482 4.36 -0.58 -38.63
C GLY A 482 4.97 0.04 -37.36
N VAL A 483 4.86 -0.62 -36.20
CA VAL A 483 5.47 -0.15 -34.92
C VAL A 483 6.95 -0.08 -35.00
N PHE A 484 7.53 -1.11 -35.60
CA PHE A 484 8.97 -1.21 -35.71
C PHE A 484 9.49 -0.40 -36.90
N GLY A 485 8.65 0.49 -37.48
CA GLY A 485 9.03 1.44 -38.53
C GLY A 485 9.24 0.79 -39.89
N ASN A 486 8.62 -0.37 -40.14
CA ASN A 486 8.89 -1.23 -41.29
C ASN A 486 10.39 -1.49 -41.45
N ASN A 487 11.06 -1.75 -40.33
CA ASN A 487 12.47 -2.04 -40.31
C ASN A 487 12.68 -3.46 -40.85
N PRO A 488 13.40 -3.65 -41.98
CA PRO A 488 13.51 -4.96 -42.64
C PRO A 488 14.02 -6.09 -41.74
N LYS A 489 14.88 -5.77 -40.76
CA LYS A 489 15.40 -6.75 -39.78
C LYS A 489 14.30 -7.19 -38.81
N LEU A 490 13.53 -6.25 -38.29
CA LEU A 490 12.43 -6.52 -37.36
C LEU A 490 11.23 -7.14 -38.08
N ASP A 491 10.95 -6.73 -39.31
CA ASP A 491 9.93 -7.30 -40.17
C ASP A 491 10.19 -8.79 -40.45
N GLY A 492 11.45 -9.16 -40.67
CA GLY A 492 11.85 -10.57 -40.83
C GLY A 492 11.64 -11.40 -39.56
N VAL A 493 11.87 -10.83 -38.38
CA VAL A 493 11.57 -11.47 -37.08
C VAL A 493 10.07 -11.71 -36.91
N ILE A 494 9.25 -10.72 -37.29
CA ILE A 494 7.79 -10.79 -37.21
C ILE A 494 7.25 -11.84 -38.19
N ASP A 495 7.69 -11.79 -39.45
CA ASP A 495 7.26 -12.75 -40.48
C ASP A 495 7.61 -14.19 -40.13
N GLU A 496 8.80 -14.41 -39.57
CA GLU A 496 9.23 -15.73 -39.11
C GLU A 496 8.35 -16.23 -37.95
N ALA A 497 8.09 -15.37 -36.96
CA ALA A 497 7.30 -15.73 -35.79
C ALA A 497 5.83 -16.01 -36.13
N LEU A 498 5.26 -15.28 -37.09
CA LEU A 498 3.85 -15.39 -37.46
C LEU A 498 3.59 -16.39 -38.59
N LYS A 499 4.62 -17.03 -39.14
CA LYS A 499 4.52 -17.87 -40.34
C LYS A 499 3.55 -19.03 -40.13
N GLY A 500 2.39 -18.97 -40.81
CA GLY A 500 1.41 -20.05 -40.86
C GLY A 500 0.67 -20.31 -39.54
N ALA A 501 0.71 -19.37 -38.60
CA ALA A 501 0.09 -19.49 -37.29
C ALA A 501 -1.28 -18.80 -37.24
N ASP A 502 -2.33 -19.56 -36.92
CA ASP A 502 -3.67 -19.02 -36.63
C ASP A 502 -3.74 -18.40 -35.23
N THR A 503 -2.89 -18.85 -34.30
CA THR A 503 -2.66 -18.30 -32.95
C THR A 503 -1.19 -18.52 -32.54
N LEU A 504 -0.68 -17.71 -31.60
CA LEU A 504 0.63 -17.97 -30.96
C LEU A 504 0.42 -18.57 -29.57
N SER A 505 1.18 -19.62 -29.24
CA SER A 505 1.32 -20.08 -27.85
C SER A 505 2.12 -19.07 -27.01
N THR A 506 1.98 -19.12 -25.67
CA THR A 506 2.75 -18.27 -24.75
C THR A 506 4.26 -18.31 -25.02
N ALA A 507 4.82 -19.51 -25.25
CA ALA A 507 6.24 -19.66 -25.55
C ALA A 507 6.66 -19.01 -26.88
N GLN A 508 5.79 -19.02 -27.89
CA GLN A 508 6.05 -18.35 -29.17
C GLN A 508 5.93 -16.83 -29.05
N THR A 509 4.96 -16.35 -28.28
CA THR A 509 4.79 -14.93 -27.96
C THR A 509 6.00 -14.40 -27.19
N ASP A 510 6.48 -15.11 -26.17
CA ASP A 510 7.66 -14.72 -25.40
C ASP A 510 8.93 -14.73 -26.27
N ALA A 511 9.06 -15.71 -27.17
CA ALA A 511 10.16 -15.75 -28.13
C ALA A 511 10.13 -14.58 -29.12
N LEU A 512 8.94 -14.19 -29.61
CA LEU A 512 8.76 -13.01 -30.46
C LEU A 512 9.15 -11.73 -29.72
N LYS A 513 8.63 -11.51 -28.51
CA LYS A 513 9.00 -10.35 -27.66
C LYS A 513 10.51 -10.26 -27.49
N LYS A 514 11.13 -11.37 -27.08
CA LYS A 514 12.57 -11.44 -26.87
C LYS A 514 13.37 -11.11 -28.13
N LYS A 515 13.03 -11.71 -29.27
CA LYS A 515 13.73 -11.44 -30.54
C LYS A 515 13.59 -9.98 -31.00
N LEU A 516 12.43 -9.36 -30.80
CA LEU A 516 12.20 -7.95 -31.12
C LEU A 516 13.01 -7.04 -30.19
N THR A 517 12.98 -7.31 -28.89
CA THR A 517 13.80 -6.59 -27.90
C THR A 517 15.29 -6.70 -28.18
N ASP A 518 15.79 -7.92 -28.39
CA ASP A 518 17.21 -8.17 -28.69
C ASP A 518 17.63 -7.49 -30.01
N SER A 519 16.70 -7.38 -30.98
CA SER A 519 16.96 -6.74 -32.27
C SER A 519 16.96 -5.21 -32.21
N LEU A 520 16.24 -4.63 -31.24
CA LEU A 520 16.20 -3.19 -30.94
C LEU A 520 17.35 -2.74 -30.04
N ASN A 521 17.80 -3.62 -29.14
CA ASN A 521 18.91 -3.32 -28.24
C ASN A 521 20.20 -3.11 -29.05
N GLY A 522 20.76 -1.89 -28.97
CA GLY A 522 21.97 -1.48 -29.70
C GLY A 522 21.73 -0.66 -30.97
N ASP A 523 20.48 -0.41 -31.35
CA ASP A 523 20.10 0.46 -32.48
C ASP A 523 19.25 1.64 -31.98
N GLN A 524 19.91 2.72 -31.56
CA GLN A 524 19.23 3.90 -31.00
C GLN A 524 18.20 4.51 -31.96
N GLN A 525 18.48 4.50 -33.26
CA GLN A 525 17.57 5.08 -34.26
C GLN A 525 16.33 4.23 -34.45
N ALA A 526 16.47 2.90 -34.54
CA ALA A 526 15.33 1.98 -34.55
C ALA A 526 14.53 2.06 -33.26
N LEU A 527 15.18 2.32 -32.13
CA LEU A 527 14.55 2.44 -30.83
C LEU A 527 13.74 3.73 -30.66
N GLU A 528 14.27 4.87 -31.10
CA GLU A 528 13.53 6.13 -31.15
C GLU A 528 12.37 6.04 -32.12
N THR A 529 12.59 5.44 -33.29
CA THR A 529 11.54 5.16 -34.28
C THR A 529 10.47 4.24 -33.69
N PHE A 530 10.85 3.18 -32.98
CA PHE A 530 9.93 2.30 -32.27
C PHE A 530 9.15 3.05 -31.19
N ARG A 531 9.77 3.94 -30.40
CA ARG A 531 9.04 4.72 -29.39
C ARG A 531 8.02 5.68 -30.01
N LEU A 532 8.42 6.38 -31.08
CA LEU A 532 7.55 7.26 -31.87
C LEU A 532 6.41 6.47 -32.55
N ASN A 533 6.69 5.26 -33.01
CA ASN A 533 5.72 4.43 -33.72
C ASN A 533 4.89 3.53 -32.79
N ALA A 534 5.37 3.18 -31.60
CA ALA A 534 4.62 2.52 -30.53
C ALA A 534 3.51 3.44 -30.05
N SER A 535 3.79 4.74 -29.95
CA SER A 535 2.77 5.77 -29.80
C SER A 535 1.72 5.69 -30.92
N ASN A 536 2.15 5.67 -32.19
CA ASN A 536 1.24 5.52 -33.33
C ASN A 536 0.57 4.13 -33.46
N PHE A 537 1.12 3.09 -32.83
CA PHE A 537 0.62 1.72 -32.91
C PHE A 537 -0.31 1.34 -31.78
N ILE A 538 -0.14 1.84 -30.56
CA ILE A 538 -1.22 1.74 -29.56
C ILE A 538 -2.43 2.49 -30.14
N LYS A 539 -2.14 3.59 -30.82
CA LYS A 539 -3.03 4.34 -31.70
C LYS A 539 -3.50 3.59 -32.97
N ASN A 540 -2.97 2.42 -33.37
CA ASN A 540 -3.41 1.63 -34.56
C ASN A 540 -3.87 0.17 -34.26
N SER A 541 -3.43 -0.46 -33.17
CA SER A 541 -3.71 -1.87 -32.82
C SER A 541 -5.01 -2.04 -32.06
N VAL A 542 -5.36 -1.01 -31.30
CA VAL A 542 -6.74 -0.78 -30.85
C VAL A 542 -7.69 -0.64 -32.05
N LEU A 543 -7.17 -0.29 -33.25
CA LEU A 543 -7.99 0.12 -34.38
C LEU A 543 -8.34 -0.96 -35.38
N GLU A 544 -7.54 -2.00 -35.57
CA GLU A 544 -7.68 -2.88 -36.74
C GLU A 544 -8.52 -4.13 -36.53
N GLY A 545 -9.12 -4.31 -35.34
CA GLY A 545 -10.33 -5.11 -35.20
C GLY A 545 -11.62 -4.32 -35.46
N LEU A 546 -11.54 -3.00 -35.63
CA LEU A 546 -12.71 -2.13 -35.82
C LEU A 546 -13.11 -2.07 -37.29
N PRO A 547 -14.41 -2.20 -37.63
CA PRO A 547 -14.85 -2.08 -39.02
C PRO A 547 -14.50 -0.71 -39.61
N VAL A 548 -13.92 -0.72 -40.83
CA VAL A 548 -13.35 0.44 -41.54
C VAL A 548 -14.39 1.20 -42.39
N ASN A 549 -15.69 0.90 -42.24
CA ASN A 549 -16.74 1.46 -43.09
C ASN A 549 -17.66 2.44 -42.33
N GLY A 550 -17.58 3.73 -42.66
CA GLY A 550 -18.50 4.78 -42.17
C GLY A 550 -17.91 6.21 -42.27
N PRO A 551 -18.74 7.27 -42.10
CA PRO A 551 -18.33 8.67 -42.31
C PRO A 551 -17.30 9.23 -41.30
N MET A 552 -17.13 8.56 -40.15
CA MET A 552 -15.96 8.65 -39.28
C MET A 552 -15.63 7.23 -38.85
N ALA A 553 -14.49 6.69 -39.31
CA ALA A 553 -14.09 5.35 -38.92
C ALA A 553 -13.80 5.34 -37.41
N SER A 554 -14.21 4.28 -36.69
CA SER A 554 -13.90 4.06 -35.27
C SER A 554 -12.43 4.24 -34.93
N GLN A 555 -11.60 4.00 -35.94
CA GLN A 555 -10.18 4.24 -36.02
C GLN A 555 -9.79 5.71 -35.79
N ASP A 556 -10.40 6.64 -36.53
CA ASP A 556 -10.10 8.07 -36.43
C ASP A 556 -10.53 8.67 -35.08
N MET A 557 -11.57 8.10 -34.47
CA MET A 557 -12.07 8.56 -33.15
C MET A 557 -11.09 8.24 -32.02
N VAL A 558 -10.57 7.00 -31.92
CA VAL A 558 -9.56 6.67 -30.89
C VAL A 558 -8.24 7.43 -31.13
N LYS A 559 -7.87 7.68 -32.39
CA LYS A 559 -6.72 8.53 -32.74
C LYS A 559 -6.87 9.95 -32.22
N SER A 560 -8.08 10.51 -32.35
CA SER A 560 -8.42 11.81 -31.76
C SER A 560 -8.27 11.73 -30.26
N TYR A 561 -8.92 10.76 -29.60
CA TYR A 561 -8.87 10.62 -28.14
C TYR A 561 -7.45 10.54 -27.57
N ILE A 562 -6.53 9.79 -28.19
CA ILE A 562 -5.13 9.74 -27.74
C ILE A 562 -4.46 11.12 -27.86
N GLN A 563 -4.67 11.81 -28.97
CA GLN A 563 -4.10 13.15 -29.16
C GLN A 563 -4.70 14.15 -28.16
N ASP A 564 -6.02 14.13 -28.00
CA ASP A 564 -6.76 14.95 -27.05
C ASP A 564 -6.27 14.70 -25.62
N VAL A 565 -5.98 13.44 -25.24
CA VAL A 565 -5.38 13.09 -23.95
C VAL A 565 -3.99 13.68 -23.79
N LEU A 566 -3.11 13.53 -24.78
CA LEU A 566 -1.75 14.08 -24.69
C LEU A 566 -1.76 15.60 -24.58
N ASP A 567 -2.57 16.28 -25.39
CA ASP A 567 -2.72 17.73 -25.36
C ASP A 567 -3.26 18.19 -24.00
N ASN A 568 -4.26 17.48 -23.44
CA ASN A 568 -4.80 17.80 -22.12
C ASN A 568 -3.83 17.45 -20.97
N ILE A 569 -3.02 16.40 -21.08
CA ILE A 569 -1.95 16.10 -20.11
C ILE A 569 -0.98 17.28 -20.06
N ASP A 570 -0.57 17.79 -21.22
CA ASP A 570 0.34 18.94 -21.30
C ASP A 570 -0.29 20.20 -20.71
N ASP A 571 -1.58 20.43 -20.94
CA ASP A 571 -2.30 21.57 -20.37
C ASP A 571 -2.56 21.43 -18.85
N ASN A 572 -2.74 20.21 -18.34
CA ASN A 572 -2.86 19.95 -16.89
C ASN A 572 -1.52 20.17 -16.14
N ARG A 573 -0.38 20.06 -16.83
CA ARG A 573 0.96 20.26 -16.23
C ARG A 573 1.43 21.69 -16.22
N LYS A 574 0.96 22.50 -17.16
CA LYS A 574 1.31 23.91 -17.25
C LYS A 574 0.64 24.65 -16.12
#